data_AF-A0A1Q8B1W9-F1
#
_entry.id   AF-A0A1Q8B1W9-F1
#
_cell.length_a   1.000
_cell.length_b   1.000
_cell.length_c   1.000
_cell.angle_alpha   90.00
_cell.angle_beta   90.00
_cell.angle_gamma   90.00
#
_symmetry.space_group_name_H-M   'P 1'
#
loop_
_entity.id
_entity.type
_entity.pdbx_description
1 polymer ?
#
loop_
_entity_poly.entity_id
_entity_poly.type
_entity_poly.pdbx_seq_one_letter_code
_entity_poly.pdbx_strand_id
1 'polypeptide(L)'
;DNIYLAAPNTSAERLRTIVEKSKGFLYLISLYGVTGPRDTVSAESLETVKKVKSLAKGQIPISAGFGISQAEHVSSLLRAGADGAIVGSVLVRTVADHLNDPEAAPYYLKKTITVLKQASRQRPS
;
A
#
# COMPACT_ATOMS: atom_id res chain seq x y z
N ASP A 1 -15.37 -9.83 4.91
CA ASP A 1 -15.02 -8.66 5.73
C ASP A 1 -15.32 -7.36 5.02
N ASN A 2 -15.63 -6.31 5.78
CA ASN A 2 -15.86 -4.98 5.22
C ASN A 2 -14.55 -4.20 5.23
N ILE A 3 -13.92 -4.08 4.06
CA ILE A 3 -12.72 -3.27 3.86
C ILE A 3 -13.16 -1.87 3.46
N TYR A 4 -13.02 -0.90 4.36
CA TYR A 4 -13.27 0.51 4.04
C TYR A 4 -11.99 1.19 3.55
N LEU A 5 -12.21 2.32 2.88
CA LEU A 5 -11.13 3.15 2.34
C LEU A 5 -11.02 4.45 3.14
N ALA A 6 -9.79 4.88 3.36
CA ALA A 6 -9.47 6.22 3.85
C ALA A 6 -8.49 6.91 2.89
N ALA A 7 -8.51 8.23 2.90
CA ALA A 7 -7.67 9.09 2.07
C ALA A 7 -7.06 10.23 2.92
N PRO A 8 -5.99 10.92 2.47
CA PRO A 8 -5.36 12.03 3.20
C PRO A 8 -6.34 13.11 3.72
N ASN A 9 -7.37 13.43 2.93
CA ASN A 9 -8.40 14.42 3.25
C ASN A 9 -9.58 13.85 4.09
N THR A 10 -9.54 12.58 4.48
CA THR A 10 -10.57 12.00 5.34
C THR A 10 -10.51 12.69 6.70
N SER A 11 -11.64 13.27 7.13
CA SER A 11 -11.73 13.95 8.42
C SER A 11 -11.46 12.97 9.57
N ALA A 12 -10.96 13.47 10.70
CA ALA A 12 -10.67 12.63 11.85
C ALA A 12 -11.93 11.94 12.39
N GLU A 13 -13.08 12.62 12.38
CA GLU A 13 -14.37 12.06 12.76
C GLU A 13 -14.76 10.89 11.86
N ARG A 14 -14.71 11.08 10.53
CA ARG A 14 -15.03 10.03 9.57
C ARG A 14 -14.06 8.85 9.68
N LEU A 15 -12.78 9.12 9.94
CA LEU A 15 -11.79 8.08 10.13
C LEU A 15 -12.09 7.20 11.34
N ARG A 16 -12.56 7.76 12.47
CA ARG A 16 -12.97 6.98 13.64
C ARG A 16 -14.11 6.03 13.29
N THR A 17 -15.15 6.55 12.64
CA THR A 17 -16.28 5.73 12.18
C THR A 17 -15.83 4.62 11.22
N ILE A 18 -14.88 4.92 10.32
CA ILE A 18 -14.30 3.93 9.41
C ILE A 18 -13.56 2.84 10.19
N VAL A 19 -12.70 3.22 11.15
CA VAL A 19 -11.94 2.27 11.97
C VAL A 19 -12.88 1.33 12.73
N GLU A 20 -13.94 1.86 13.35
CA GLU A 20 -14.91 1.08 14.12
C GLU A 20 -15.71 0.09 13.25
N LYS A 21 -16.02 0.47 12.01
CA LYS A 21 -16.83 -0.34 11.09
C LYS A 21 -16.02 -1.31 10.22
N SER A 22 -14.71 -1.10 10.13
CA SER A 22 -13.85 -1.92 9.29
C SER A 22 -13.57 -3.27 9.94
N LYS A 23 -13.47 -4.33 9.12
CA LYS A 23 -13.04 -5.66 9.54
C LYS A 23 -11.88 -6.10 8.67
N GLY A 24 -10.96 -6.91 9.19
CA GLY A 24 -9.77 -7.35 8.46
C GLY A 24 -8.68 -6.28 8.42
N PHE A 25 -8.81 -5.24 7.59
CA PHE A 25 -7.88 -4.11 7.53
C PHE A 25 -8.54 -2.83 7.00
N LEU A 26 -7.92 -1.68 7.28
CA LEU A 26 -8.25 -0.40 6.65
C LEU A 26 -7.37 -0.18 5.42
N TYR A 27 -7.98 0.09 4.26
CA TYR A 27 -7.24 0.42 3.05
C TYR A 27 -7.01 1.93 2.94
N LEU A 28 -5.76 2.37 3.11
CA LEU A 28 -5.35 3.75 2.89
C LEU A 28 -4.95 3.99 1.41
N ILE A 29 -5.65 4.90 0.75
CA ILE A 29 -5.45 5.28 -0.66
C ILE A 29 -4.96 6.72 -0.80
N SER A 30 -4.28 7.03 -1.91
CA SER A 30 -3.91 8.42 -2.26
C SER A 30 -5.06 9.11 -3.02
N LEU A 31 -5.26 10.41 -2.79
CA LEU A 31 -6.19 11.25 -3.57
C LEU A 31 -5.59 11.67 -4.89
N TYR A 32 -4.29 11.97 -4.86
CA TYR A 32 -3.56 12.36 -6.05
C TYR A 32 -3.26 11.09 -6.81
N GLY A 33 -4.06 10.85 -7.84
CA GLY A 33 -3.84 9.79 -8.81
C GLY A 33 -2.37 9.75 -9.20
N VAL A 34 -1.85 8.53 -9.20
CA VAL A 34 -0.49 8.15 -9.62
C VAL A 34 -0.23 8.59 -11.06
N THR A 35 0.19 9.83 -11.27
CA THR A 35 0.78 10.26 -12.54
C THR A 35 2.30 10.16 -12.43
N GLY A 36 2.83 9.04 -12.94
CA GLY A 36 4.24 8.85 -13.23
C GLY A 36 5.01 7.94 -12.25
N PRO A 37 6.08 7.27 -12.74
CA PRO A 37 7.03 6.59 -11.89
C PRO A 37 7.75 7.65 -11.05
N ARG A 38 7.39 7.74 -9.76
CA ARG A 38 8.23 8.44 -8.78
C ARG A 38 9.15 7.41 -8.14
N ASP A 39 10.40 7.82 -7.91
CA ASP A 39 11.40 6.99 -7.23
C ASP A 39 11.09 6.80 -5.73
N THR A 40 10.24 7.67 -5.16
CA THR A 40 9.94 7.68 -3.73
C THR A 40 8.46 7.93 -3.45
N VAL A 41 7.97 7.36 -2.35
CA VAL A 41 6.66 7.68 -1.75
C VAL A 41 6.68 9.13 -1.25
N SER A 42 5.61 9.89 -1.49
CA SER A 42 5.55 11.30 -1.07
C SER A 42 5.55 11.43 0.46
N ALA A 43 6.13 12.53 0.96
CA ALA A 43 6.12 12.84 2.38
C ALA A 43 4.68 12.91 2.94
N GLU A 44 3.75 13.51 2.18
CA GLU A 44 2.32 13.59 2.54
C GLU A 44 1.69 12.20 2.73
N SER A 45 2.01 11.24 1.84
CA SER A 45 1.55 9.86 1.97
C SER A 45 2.09 9.19 3.23
N LEU A 46 3.37 9.40 3.55
CA LEU A 46 3.98 8.86 4.78
C LEU A 46 3.38 9.49 6.05
N GLU A 47 3.14 10.80 6.06
CA GLU A 47 2.46 11.49 7.15
C GLU A 47 1.02 11.03 7.32
N THR A 48 0.32 10.74 6.22
CA THR A 48 -1.03 10.17 6.26
C THR A 48 -1.02 8.79 6.94
N VAL A 49 -0.06 7.92 6.62
CA VAL A 49 0.10 6.61 7.29
C VAL A 49 0.25 6.80 8.80
N LYS A 50 1.16 7.68 9.24
CA LYS A 50 1.39 7.96 10.66
C LYS A 50 0.14 8.47 11.36
N LYS A 51 -0.55 9.44 10.77
CA LYS A 51 -1.79 10.03 11.29
C LYS A 51 -2.87 8.97 11.46
N VAL A 52 -3.09 8.14 10.43
CA VAL A 52 -4.13 7.11 10.45
C VAL A 52 -3.77 6.01 11.45
N LYS A 53 -2.50 5.60 11.53
CA LYS A 53 -2.01 4.62 12.52
C LYS A 53 -2.23 5.08 13.95
N SER A 54 -1.93 6.35 14.24
CA SER A 54 -2.16 6.97 15.54
C SER A 54 -3.65 7.02 15.89
N LEU A 55 -4.50 7.46 14.95
CA LEU A 55 -5.95 7.57 15.17
C LEU A 55 -6.64 6.21 15.32
N ALA A 56 -6.17 5.18 14.61
CA ALA A 56 -6.72 3.83 14.70
C ALA A 56 -6.42 3.17 16.05
N LYS A 57 -5.39 3.62 16.78
CA LYS A 57 -4.99 3.08 18.10
C LYS A 57 -4.86 1.55 18.13
N GLY A 58 -4.41 0.96 17.03
CA GLY A 58 -4.23 -0.50 16.93
C GLY A 58 -5.53 -1.32 16.82
N GLN A 59 -6.71 -0.70 16.71
CA GLN A 59 -7.98 -1.41 16.58
C GLN A 59 -8.09 -2.25 15.30
N ILE A 60 -7.40 -1.83 14.24
CA ILE A 60 -7.39 -2.53 12.96
C ILE A 60 -6.02 -2.36 12.26
N PRO A 61 -5.51 -3.38 11.55
CA PRO A 61 -4.37 -3.25 10.67
C PRO A 61 -4.59 -2.22 9.56
N ILE A 62 -3.55 -1.49 9.18
CA ILE A 62 -3.60 -0.50 8.10
C ILE A 62 -2.73 -0.95 6.94
N SER A 63 -3.34 -1.07 5.75
CA SER A 63 -2.64 -1.38 4.50
C SER A 63 -2.69 -0.19 3.57
N ALA A 64 -1.55 0.24 3.04
CA ALA A 64 -1.45 1.42 2.19
C ALA A 64 -1.20 1.05 0.72
N GLY A 65 -1.90 1.72 -0.21
CA GLY A 65 -1.72 1.56 -1.65
C GLY A 65 -1.56 2.92 -2.33
N PHE A 66 -0.31 3.35 -2.51
CA PHE A 66 0.04 4.66 -3.07
C PHE A 66 0.85 4.55 -4.36
N GLY A 67 0.54 3.57 -5.22
CA GLY A 67 1.33 3.33 -6.43
C GLY A 67 2.66 2.63 -6.14
N ILE A 68 2.60 1.51 -5.42
CA ILE A 68 3.77 0.73 -5.06
C ILE A 68 4.28 0.00 -6.32
N SER A 69 5.53 0.29 -6.70
CA SER A 69 6.22 -0.33 -7.83
C SER A 69 7.64 -0.81 -7.48
N GLN A 70 8.21 -0.35 -6.36
CA GLN A 70 9.58 -0.63 -5.94
C GLN A 70 9.63 -1.15 -4.50
N ALA A 71 10.68 -1.89 -4.16
CA ALA A 71 10.91 -2.42 -2.80
C ALA A 71 10.98 -1.29 -1.76
N GLU A 72 11.60 -0.18 -2.14
CA GLU A 72 11.82 1.01 -1.32
C GLU A 72 10.50 1.66 -0.92
N HIS A 73 9.48 1.60 -1.79
CA HIS A 73 8.14 2.08 -1.48
C HIS A 73 7.52 1.24 -0.35
N VAL A 74 7.63 -0.08 -0.44
CA VAL A 74 7.14 -1.01 0.59
C VAL A 74 7.83 -0.72 1.93
N SER A 75 9.16 -0.69 1.94
CA SER A 75 9.93 -0.43 3.15
C SER A 75 9.62 0.93 3.77
N SER A 76 9.41 1.97 2.95
CA SER A 76 9.09 3.32 3.44
C SER A 76 7.72 3.38 4.12
N LEU A 77 6.72 2.69 3.56
CA LEU A 77 5.38 2.62 4.15
C LEU A 77 5.37 1.87 5.48
N LEU A 78 6.08 0.73 5.54
CA LEU A 78 6.21 -0.06 6.77
C LEU A 78 6.94 0.73 7.86
N ARG A 79 8.02 1.44 7.51
CA ARG A 79 8.72 2.34 8.45
C ARG A 79 7.85 3.49 8.94
N ALA A 80 6.93 3.98 8.11
CA ALA A 80 5.95 4.99 8.51
C ALA A 80 4.83 4.43 9.41
N GLY A 81 4.76 3.11 9.62
CA GLY A 81 3.83 2.45 10.54
C GLY A 81 2.69 1.70 9.87
N ALA A 82 2.66 1.57 8.54
CA ALA A 82 1.72 0.68 7.87
C ALA A 82 1.97 -0.78 8.28
N ASP A 83 0.91 -1.57 8.37
CA ASP A 83 0.99 -3.01 8.63
C ASP A 83 1.08 -3.83 7.34
N GLY A 84 0.71 -3.23 6.21
CA GLY A 84 0.77 -3.83 4.89
C GLY A 84 0.91 -2.80 3.76
N ALA A 85 1.25 -3.32 2.59
CA ALA A 85 1.38 -2.58 1.35
C ALA A 85 0.50 -3.26 0.29
N ILE A 86 -0.28 -2.47 -0.45
CA ILE A 86 -1.17 -2.96 -1.52
C ILE A 86 -0.56 -2.59 -2.86
N VAL A 87 -0.37 -3.61 -3.69
CA VAL A 87 0.35 -3.54 -4.96
C VAL A 87 -0.58 -3.99 -6.08
N GLY A 88 -0.88 -3.10 -7.02
CA GLY A 88 -1.78 -3.38 -8.15
C GLY A 88 -1.12 -3.10 -9.49
N SER A 89 -0.95 -1.82 -9.83
CA SER A 89 -0.59 -1.39 -11.19
C SER A 89 0.70 -2.00 -11.73
N VAL A 90 1.73 -2.20 -10.91
CA VAL A 90 2.98 -2.84 -11.36
C VAL A 90 2.79 -4.32 -11.70
N LEU A 91 1.89 -5.03 -11.01
CA LEU A 91 1.60 -6.44 -11.30
C LEU A 91 0.79 -6.56 -12.58
N VAL A 92 -0.24 -5.72 -12.73
CA VAL A 92 -1.05 -5.66 -13.97
C VAL A 92 -0.17 -5.30 -15.16
N ARG A 93 0.72 -4.29 -15.01
CA ARG A 93 1.68 -3.92 -16.05
C ARG A 93 2.64 -5.07 -16.37
N THR A 94 3.15 -5.77 -15.36
CA THR A 94 4.04 -6.93 -15.56
C THR A 94 3.37 -8.00 -16.42
N VAL A 95 2.08 -8.27 -16.21
CA VAL A 95 1.31 -9.20 -17.06
C VAL A 95 1.09 -8.63 -18.47
N ALA A 96 0.70 -7.35 -18.56
CA ALA A 96 0.44 -6.67 -19.82
C ALA A 96 1.67 -6.67 -20.75
N ASP A 97 2.87 -6.45 -20.19
CA ASP A 97 4.13 -6.43 -20.92
C ASP A 97 4.54 -7.83 -21.46
N HIS A 98 3.89 -8.91 -21.00
CA HIS A 98 4.22 -10.30 -21.36
C HIS A 98 2.99 -11.10 -21.84
N LEU A 99 1.94 -10.46 -22.36
CA LEU A 99 0.71 -11.15 -22.79
C LEU A 99 0.91 -12.21 -23.87
N ASN A 100 1.95 -12.07 -24.69
CA ASN A 100 2.25 -12.98 -25.80
C ASN A 100 3.19 -14.14 -25.39
N ASP A 101 3.61 -14.20 -24.12
CA ASP A 101 4.50 -15.23 -23.61
C ASP A 101 3.92 -15.82 -22.29
N PRO A 102 3.20 -16.95 -22.38
CA PRO A 102 2.55 -17.60 -21.25
C PRO A 102 3.48 -18.01 -20.12
N GLU A 103 4.78 -18.21 -20.39
CA GLU A 103 5.78 -18.60 -19.40
C GLU A 103 6.47 -17.38 -18.78
N ALA A 104 6.67 -16.31 -19.56
CA ALA A 104 7.29 -15.09 -19.05
C ALA A 104 6.40 -14.36 -18.04
N ALA A 105 5.10 -14.23 -18.27
CA ALA A 105 4.24 -13.47 -17.36
C ALA A 105 4.24 -14.04 -15.92
N PRO A 106 4.06 -15.36 -15.68
CA PRO A 106 4.22 -15.95 -14.34
C PRO A 106 5.62 -15.78 -13.77
N TYR A 107 6.68 -15.93 -14.59
CA TYR A 107 8.06 -15.76 -14.16
C TYR A 107 8.32 -14.35 -13.63
N TYR A 108 7.99 -13.31 -14.40
CA TYR A 108 8.19 -11.92 -14.00
C TYR A 108 7.28 -11.50 -12.86
N LEU A 109 6.03 -11.99 -12.80
CA LEU A 109 5.17 -11.79 -11.64
C LEU A 109 5.81 -12.35 -10.37
N LYS A 110 6.29 -13.60 -10.40
CA LYS A 110 6.96 -14.23 -9.25
C LYS A 110 8.19 -13.44 -8.83
N LYS A 111 9.00 -12.97 -9.79
CA LYS A 111 10.17 -12.13 -9.53
C LYS A 111 9.78 -10.82 -8.83
N THR A 112 8.82 -10.09 -9.38
CA THR A 112 8.33 -8.82 -8.80
C THR A 112 7.75 -9.02 -7.40
N ILE A 113 6.89 -10.02 -7.20
CA ILE A 113 6.30 -10.32 -5.89
C ILE A 113 7.38 -10.68 -4.87
N THR A 114 8.39 -11.47 -5.26
CA THR A 114 9.48 -11.87 -4.36
C THR A 114 10.26 -10.66 -3.84
N VAL A 115 10.64 -9.75 -4.73
CA VAL A 115 11.36 -8.51 -4.37
C VAL A 115 10.53 -7.65 -3.41
N LEU A 116 9.26 -7.40 -3.73
CA LEU A 116 8.37 -6.60 -2.89
C LEU A 116 8.10 -7.27 -1.53
N LYS A 117 8.00 -8.60 -1.50
CA LYS A 117 7.80 -9.36 -0.26
C LYS A 117 9.03 -9.37 0.63
N GLN A 118 10.23 -9.43 0.07
CA GLN A 118 11.48 -9.33 0.83
C GLN A 118 11.60 -7.98 1.53
N ALA A 119 11.27 -6.89 0.83
CA ALA A 119 11.20 -5.55 1.41
C ALA A 119 10.23 -5.47 2.60
N SER A 120 9.12 -6.24 2.54
CA SER A 120 8.14 -6.28 3.62
C SER A 120 8.64 -6.94 4.91
N ARG A 121 9.75 -7.69 4.87
CA ARG A 121 10.30 -8.41 6.03
C ARG A 121 11.32 -7.59 6.81
N GLN A 122 11.79 -6.46 6.26
CA GLN A 122 12.80 -5.60 6.89
C GLN A 122 12.20 -4.58 7.87
N ARG A 123 11.06 -4.90 8.52
CA ARG A 123 10.43 -3.99 9.49
C ARG A 123 11.40 -3.84 10.69
N PRO A 124 11.86 -2.62 11.02
CA PRO A 124 12.61 -2.42 12.26
C PRO A 124 11.72 -2.82 13.43
N SER A 125 12.30 -3.58 14.38
CA SER A 125 11.69 -3.92 15.66
C SER A 125 11.35 -2.68 16.47
#